data_AF-A0A7C5NYW5-F1
#
_entry.id   AF-A0A7C5NYW5-F1
#
_cell.length_a   1.000
_cell.length_b   1.000
_cell.length_c   1.000
_cell.angle_alpha   90.00
_cell.angle_beta   90.00
_cell.angle_gamma   90.00
#
_symmetry.space_group_name_H-M   'P 1'
#
loop_
_entity.id
_entity.type
_entity.pdbx_description
1 polymer ?
#
loop_
_entity_poly.entity_id
_entity_poly.type
_entity_poly.pdbx_seq_one_letter_code
_entity_poly.pdbx_strand_id
1 'polypeptide(L)'
;MTRHPPPDLHLERGLHEAGFALIAGLDEAGRGAWAGPVVAAAVMLPVDDPDLMQSLNGIHDSKLLTARQRERAFSCIQRKSLGWGLGRADADEVDRMGLLPATRIAMRRALEALEIEPRYLLLDHLILSEVSTPQTALPHGDARA
;
A
#
# COMPACT_ATOMS: atom_id res chain seq x y z
N MET A 1 -8.83 -24.46 2.84
CA MET A 1 -8.04 -23.35 3.41
C MET A 1 -6.77 -23.21 2.59
N THR A 2 -6.82 -22.44 1.51
CA THR A 2 -5.64 -22.13 0.70
C THR A 2 -4.72 -21.27 1.54
N ARG A 3 -3.57 -21.82 1.94
CA ARG A 3 -2.52 -21.03 2.58
C ARG A 3 -2.00 -20.08 1.51
N HIS A 4 -2.28 -18.79 1.67
CA HIS A 4 -1.58 -17.77 0.89
C HIS A 4 -0.08 -17.85 1.24
N PRO A 5 0.82 -17.74 0.25
CA PRO A 5 2.24 -17.66 0.53
C PRO A 5 2.52 -16.45 1.45
N PRO A 6 3.57 -16.50 2.28
CA PRO A 6 3.97 -15.32 3.04
C PRO A 6 4.30 -14.18 2.06
N PRO A 7 4.02 -12.92 2.43
CA PRO A 7 4.42 -11.77 1.61
C PRO A 7 5.94 -11.79 1.43
N ASP A 8 6.37 -11.45 0.21
CA ASP A 8 7.76 -11.43 -0.20
C ASP A 8 8.01 -10.21 -1.10
N LEU A 9 9.29 -9.89 -1.33
CA LEU A 9 9.68 -8.72 -2.13
C LEU A 9 10.09 -9.11 -3.55
N HIS A 10 9.64 -10.25 -4.10
CA HIS A 10 10.11 -10.68 -5.43
C HIS A 10 9.75 -9.69 -6.53
N LEU A 11 8.55 -9.11 -6.47
CA LEU A 11 8.10 -8.15 -7.47
C LEU A 11 8.88 -6.84 -7.39
N GLU A 12 9.04 -6.32 -6.17
CA GLU A 12 9.78 -5.11 -5.89
C GLU A 12 11.25 -5.27 -6.26
N ARG A 13 11.87 -6.41 -5.96
CA ARG A 13 13.25 -6.72 -6.35
C ARG A 13 13.39 -6.79 -7.86
N GLY A 14 12.46 -7.45 -8.56
CA GLY A 14 12.47 -7.51 -10.02
C GLY A 14 12.33 -6.13 -10.66
N LEU A 15 11.48 -5.27 -10.11
CA LEU A 15 11.33 -3.88 -10.54
C LEU A 15 12.58 -3.04 -10.25
N HIS A 16 13.20 -3.25 -9.09
CA HIS A 16 14.44 -2.59 -8.71
C HIS A 16 15.59 -2.97 -9.65
N GLU A 17 15.73 -4.27 -9.97
CA GLU A 17 16.69 -4.76 -10.97
C GLU A 17 16.41 -4.21 -12.38
N ALA A 18 15.15 -3.94 -12.71
CA ALA A 18 14.74 -3.27 -13.94
C ALA A 18 14.98 -1.74 -13.92
N GLY A 19 15.54 -1.19 -12.84
CA GLY A 19 15.92 0.23 -12.71
C GLY A 19 14.91 1.12 -11.98
N PHE A 20 13.83 0.56 -11.44
CA PHE A 20 12.86 1.31 -10.63
C PHE A 20 13.26 1.31 -9.16
N ALA A 21 14.02 2.31 -8.72
CA ALA A 21 14.51 2.38 -7.33
C ALA A 21 13.45 2.84 -6.30
N LEU A 22 12.45 3.62 -6.74
CA LEU A 22 11.42 4.21 -5.87
C LEU A 22 10.06 3.59 -6.17
N ILE A 23 9.78 2.45 -5.55
CA ILE A 23 8.54 1.69 -5.77
C ILE A 23 7.61 1.97 -4.59
N ALA A 24 6.38 2.41 -4.87
CA ALA A 24 5.35 2.58 -3.85
C ALA A 24 4.29 1.47 -3.94
N GLY A 25 4.06 0.78 -2.82
CA GLY A 25 2.90 -0.08 -2.63
C GLY A 25 1.70 0.72 -2.12
N LEU A 26 0.51 0.44 -2.64
CA LEU A 26 -0.74 1.08 -2.28
C LEU A 26 -1.82 0.05 -1.93
N ASP A 27 -2.52 0.31 -0.83
CA ASP A 27 -3.65 -0.50 -0.36
C ASP A 27 -4.68 0.39 0.34
N GLU A 28 -5.94 -0.07 0.42
CA GLU A 28 -7.05 0.61 1.04
C GLU A 28 -7.75 -0.17 2.17
N ALA A 29 -8.26 0.58 3.14
CA ALA A 29 -9.13 0.09 4.19
C ALA A 29 -10.49 0.82 4.16
N GLY A 30 -11.55 0.10 4.53
CA GLY A 30 -12.89 0.69 4.70
C GLY A 30 -13.87 0.44 3.56
N ARG A 31 -13.48 -0.21 2.44
CA ARG A 31 -14.38 -0.46 1.30
C ARG A 31 -15.62 -1.30 1.59
N GLY A 32 -15.55 -2.19 2.59
CA GLY A 32 -16.68 -3.01 3.03
C GLY A 32 -17.40 -2.48 4.27
N ALA A 33 -16.97 -1.33 4.81
CA ALA A 33 -17.54 -0.78 6.02
C ALA A 33 -18.89 -0.10 5.73
N TRP A 34 -19.83 -0.19 6.67
CA TRP A 34 -21.14 0.47 6.59
C TRP A 34 -21.07 1.97 6.92
N ALA A 35 -20.02 2.41 7.60
CA ALA A 35 -19.84 3.79 8.02
C ALA A 35 -18.34 4.12 8.12
N GLY A 36 -18.03 5.40 7.97
CA GLY A 36 -16.67 5.92 8.01
C GLY A 36 -16.06 6.12 6.62
N PRO A 37 -14.86 6.71 6.58
CA PRO A 37 -14.17 6.98 5.32
C PRO A 37 -13.58 5.72 4.72
N VAL A 38 -13.25 5.79 3.43
CA VAL A 38 -12.23 4.94 2.82
C VAL A 38 -10.88 5.59 3.03
N VAL A 39 -9.89 4.84 3.53
CA VAL A 39 -8.53 5.32 3.76
C VAL A 39 -7.58 4.50 2.91
N ALA A 40 -6.62 5.14 2.26
CA ALA A 40 -5.55 4.48 1.53
C ALA A 40 -4.19 4.90 2.09
N ALA A 41 -3.22 4.00 2.00
CA ALA A 41 -1.82 4.27 2.33
C ALA A 41 -0.95 4.04 1.10
N ALA A 42 0.10 4.85 0.96
CA ALA A 42 1.18 4.62 0.02
C ALA A 42 2.47 4.45 0.83
N VAL A 43 3.24 3.40 0.57
CA VAL A 43 4.49 3.11 1.31
C VAL A 43 5.58 2.74 0.33
N MET A 44 6.75 3.37 0.48
CA MET A 44 7.96 3.05 -0.27
C MET A 44 8.98 2.39 0.63
N LEU A 45 9.44 1.19 0.26
CA LEU A 45 10.41 0.42 1.06
C LEU A 45 11.78 0.39 0.39
N PRO A 46 12.90 0.40 1.15
CA PRO A 46 14.25 0.26 0.62
C PRO A 46 14.53 -1.21 0.28
N VAL A 47 14.12 -1.64 -0.92
CA VAL A 47 14.18 -3.05 -1.35
C VAL A 47 15.59 -3.61 -1.53
N ASP A 48 16.59 -2.73 -1.56
CA ASP A 48 18.02 -3.04 -1.54
C ASP A 48 18.58 -3.23 -0.11
N ASP A 49 17.83 -2.86 0.94
CA ASP A 49 18.23 -3.10 2.33
C ASP A 49 18.12 -4.61 2.65
N PRO A 50 19.25 -5.30 2.92
CA PRO A 50 19.24 -6.73 3.24
C PRO A 50 18.49 -7.06 4.54
N ASP A 51 18.38 -6.10 5.47
CA ASP A 51 17.73 -6.28 6.77
C ASP A 51 16.23 -5.95 6.73
N LEU A 52 15.71 -5.49 5.58
CA LEU A 52 14.31 -5.09 5.43
C LEU A 52 13.36 -6.25 5.76
N MET A 53 13.56 -7.43 5.16
CA MET A 53 12.71 -8.60 5.40
C MET A 53 12.75 -9.06 6.86
N GLN A 54 13.90 -8.95 7.51
CA GLN A 54 14.00 -9.28 8.93
C GLN A 54 13.26 -8.25 9.79
N SER A 55 13.32 -6.97 9.40
CA SER A 55 12.62 -5.88 10.09
C SER A 55 11.09 -5.94 9.93
N LEU A 56 10.62 -6.46 8.80
CA LEU A 56 9.19 -6.65 8.49
C LEU A 56 8.65 -8.01 8.92
N ASN A 57 9.49 -8.86 9.53
CA ASN A 57 9.08 -10.19 9.95
C ASN A 57 7.88 -10.15 10.92
N GLY A 58 6.83 -10.91 10.62
CA GLY A 58 5.59 -10.93 11.39
C GLY A 58 4.63 -9.78 11.09
N ILE A 59 4.99 -8.87 10.18
CA ILE A 59 4.06 -7.95 9.53
C ILE A 59 3.48 -8.69 8.32
N HIS A 60 2.50 -9.55 8.58
CA HIS A 60 1.70 -10.26 7.58
C HIS A 60 0.24 -9.92 7.80
N ASP A 61 -0.61 -10.13 6.78
CA ASP A 61 -2.04 -9.80 6.70
C ASP A 61 -2.58 -9.13 7.97
N SER A 62 -2.80 -7.82 7.91
CA SER A 62 -3.21 -6.99 9.05
C SER A 62 -4.46 -7.51 9.78
N LYS A 63 -5.26 -8.34 9.10
CA LYS A 63 -6.46 -9.02 9.61
C LYS A 63 -6.14 -10.09 10.67
N LEU A 64 -4.89 -10.56 10.73
CA LEU A 64 -4.40 -11.54 11.72
C LEU A 64 -3.69 -10.89 12.91
N LEU A 65 -3.47 -9.57 12.88
CA LEU A 65 -2.76 -8.84 13.93
C LEU A 65 -3.73 -8.23 14.96
N THR A 66 -3.35 -8.29 16.23
CA THR A 66 -3.99 -7.50 17.30
C THR A 66 -3.74 -6.00 17.10
N ALA A 67 -4.55 -5.14 17.72
CA ALA A 67 -4.36 -3.68 17.66
C ALA A 67 -2.93 -3.26 18.08
N ARG A 68 -2.41 -3.84 19.17
CA ARG A 68 -1.05 -3.59 19.65
C ARG A 68 0.03 -4.05 18.67
N GLN A 69 -0.19 -5.16 17.95
CA GLN A 69 0.73 -5.63 16.92
C GLN A 69 0.71 -4.69 15.70
N ARG A 70 -0.45 -4.16 15.31
CA ARG A 70 -0.56 -3.16 14.24
C ARG A 70 0.16 -1.86 14.56
N GLU A 71 0.05 -1.36 15.79
CA GLU A 71 0.79 -0.15 16.22
C GLU A 71 2.32 -0.35 16.14
N ARG A 72 2.79 -1.53 16.54
CA ARG A 72 4.21 -1.91 16.42
C ARG A 72 4.64 -2.04 14.97
N ALA A 73 3.83 -2.68 14.14
CA ALA A 73 4.07 -2.83 12.71
C ALA A 73 4.15 -1.46 12.02
N PHE A 74 3.17 -0.59 12.28
CA PHE A 74 3.14 0.79 11.78
C PHE A 74 4.40 1.56 12.17
N SER A 75 4.77 1.52 13.45
CA SER A 75 6.00 2.16 13.93
C SER A 75 7.27 1.60 13.27
N CYS A 76 7.29 0.31 12.93
CA CYS A 76 8.40 -0.30 12.21
C CYS A 76 8.47 0.19 10.76
N ILE A 77 7.33 0.14 10.05
CA ILE A 77 7.20 0.59 8.66
C ILE A 77 7.61 2.06 8.55
N GLN A 78 7.11 2.94 9.41
CA GLN A 78 7.46 4.36 9.38
C GLN A 78 8.97 4.62 9.54
N ARG A 79 9.67 3.81 10.33
CA ARG A 79 11.12 3.97 10.53
C ARG A 79 11.96 3.39 9.40
N LYS A 80 11.42 2.40 8.70
CA LYS A 80 12.14 1.62 7.68
C LYS A 80 11.78 2.05 6.26
N SER A 81 10.65 2.71 6.05
CA SER A 81 10.25 3.18 4.74
C SER A 81 11.11 4.37 4.29
N LEU A 82 11.30 4.46 2.98
CA LEU A 82 11.87 5.64 2.31
C LEU A 82 10.88 6.82 2.34
N GLY A 83 9.59 6.51 2.40
CA GLY A 83 8.50 7.47 2.48
C GLY A 83 7.18 6.74 2.68
N TRP A 84 6.22 7.42 3.29
CA TRP A 84 4.85 6.92 3.41
C TRP A 84 3.86 8.09 3.42
N GLY A 85 2.65 7.84 2.95
CA GLY A 85 1.59 8.84 2.84
C GLY A 85 0.23 8.22 3.12
N LEU A 86 -0.70 9.03 3.63
CA LEU A 86 -2.07 8.64 3.90
C LEU A 86 -3.03 9.55 3.14
N GLY A 87 -4.05 8.96 2.56
CA GLY A 87 -5.17 9.67 1.95
C GLY A 87 -6.48 9.09 2.40
N ARG A 88 -7.51 9.93 2.48
CA ARG A 88 -8.87 9.49 2.82
C ARG A 88 -9.88 10.07 1.85
N ALA A 89 -10.99 9.37 1.67
CA ALA A 89 -12.22 9.89 1.10
C ALA A 89 -13.34 9.72 2.14
N ASP A 90 -13.97 10.83 2.52
CA ASP A 90 -15.00 10.82 3.55
C ASP A 90 -16.30 10.17 3.05
N ALA A 91 -17.16 9.74 3.97
CA ALA A 91 -18.43 9.06 3.63
C ALA A 91 -19.28 9.90 2.67
N ASP A 92 -19.35 11.23 2.88
CA ASP A 92 -20.06 12.15 1.97
C ASP A 92 -19.47 12.16 0.55
N GLU A 93 -18.15 11.93 0.40
CA GLU A 93 -17.54 11.80 -0.92
C GLU A 93 -17.94 10.48 -1.56
N VAL A 94 -17.87 9.37 -0.79
CA VAL A 94 -18.30 8.04 -1.22
C VAL A 94 -19.76 8.04 -1.67
N ASP A 95 -20.65 8.67 -0.92
CA ASP A 95 -22.08 8.74 -1.23
C ASP A 95 -22.35 9.54 -2.51
N ARG A 96 -21.58 10.62 -2.76
CA ARG A 96 -21.75 11.45 -3.96
C ARG A 96 -21.23 10.83 -5.24
N MET A 97 -20.12 10.09 -5.19
CA MET A 97 -19.41 9.64 -6.40
C MET A 97 -19.25 8.13 -6.51
N GLY A 98 -19.70 7.39 -5.51
CA GLY A 98 -19.54 5.95 -5.40
C GLY A 98 -18.19 5.53 -4.82
N LEU A 99 -18.14 4.26 -4.42
CA LEU A 99 -17.01 3.69 -3.70
C LEU A 99 -15.72 3.68 -4.52
N LEU A 100 -15.78 3.21 -5.77
CA LEU A 100 -14.58 3.03 -6.59
C LEU A 100 -13.87 4.37 -6.91
N PRO A 101 -14.55 5.43 -7.34
CA PRO A 101 -13.90 6.73 -7.53
C PRO A 101 -13.39 7.34 -6.21
N ALA A 102 -14.11 7.15 -5.10
CA ALA A 102 -13.66 7.60 -3.79
C ALA A 102 -12.36 6.88 -3.34
N THR A 103 -12.25 5.56 -3.56
CA THR A 103 -11.00 4.81 -3.31
C THR A 103 -9.84 5.36 -4.13
N ARG A 104 -10.05 5.64 -5.43
CA ARG A 104 -9.00 6.23 -6.29
C ARG A 104 -8.56 7.60 -5.78
N ILE A 105 -9.49 8.42 -5.27
CA ILE A 105 -9.16 9.71 -4.66
C ILE A 105 -8.35 9.52 -3.38
N ALA A 106 -8.73 8.58 -2.52
CA ALA A 106 -7.97 8.28 -1.31
C ALA A 106 -6.53 7.85 -1.67
N MET A 107 -6.36 6.97 -2.67
CA MET A 107 -5.03 6.55 -3.15
C MET A 107 -4.22 7.71 -3.73
N ARG A 108 -4.83 8.58 -4.54
CA ARG A 108 -4.17 9.78 -5.08
C ARG A 108 -3.72 10.71 -3.95
N ARG A 109 -4.58 10.96 -2.96
CA ARG A 109 -4.23 11.76 -1.77
C ARG A 109 -3.07 11.13 -0.99
N ALA A 110 -3.01 9.80 -0.92
CA ALA A 110 -1.91 9.10 -0.28
C ALA A 110 -0.58 9.30 -1.05
N LEU A 111 -0.61 9.28 -2.38
CA LEU A 111 0.56 9.60 -3.21
C LEU A 111 1.00 11.07 -3.05
N GLU A 112 0.05 11.99 -3.02
CA GLU A 112 0.33 13.43 -2.82
C GLU A 112 0.94 13.73 -1.45
N ALA A 113 0.69 12.87 -0.46
CA ALA A 113 1.28 12.97 0.87
C ALA A 113 2.71 12.41 0.95
N LEU A 114 3.23 11.75 -0.10
CA LEU A 114 4.61 11.31 -0.14
C LEU A 114 5.54 12.51 -0.38
N GLU A 115 6.57 12.63 0.44
CA GLU A 115 7.63 13.64 0.23
C GLU A 115 8.51 13.32 -0.99
N ILE A 116 8.54 12.05 -1.40
CA ILE A 116 9.35 11.54 -2.50
C ILE A 116 8.42 10.98 -3.57
N GLU A 117 8.56 11.46 -4.80
CA GLU A 117 7.75 10.99 -5.93
C GLU A 117 8.15 9.55 -6.33
N PRO A 118 7.22 8.59 -6.31
CA PRO A 118 7.51 7.22 -6.72
C PRO A 118 7.70 7.10 -8.24
N ARG A 119 8.56 6.16 -8.63
CA ARG A 119 8.87 5.83 -10.03
C ARG A 119 8.09 4.63 -10.54
N TYR A 120 7.47 3.86 -9.65
CA TYR A 120 6.61 2.74 -9.98
C TYR A 120 5.56 2.52 -8.88
N LEU A 121 4.34 2.13 -9.26
CA LEU A 121 3.25 1.84 -8.33
C LEU A 121 2.86 0.37 -8.36
N LEU A 122 2.71 -0.23 -7.19
CA LEU A 122 2.09 -1.54 -6.98
C LEU A 122 0.77 -1.31 -6.25
N LEU A 123 -0.35 -1.72 -6.85
CA LEU A 123 -1.68 -1.50 -6.28
C LEU A 123 -2.44 -2.81 -6.14
N ASP A 124 -3.23 -2.96 -5.06
CA ASP A 124 -4.16 -4.07 -4.95
C ASP A 124 -5.41 -3.83 -5.82
N HIS A 125 -5.61 -4.69 -6.82
CA HIS A 125 -6.81 -4.74 -7.67
C HIS A 125 -7.24 -3.44 -8.41
N LEU A 126 -6.46 -2.36 -8.40
CA LEU A 126 -6.83 -1.06 -8.96
C LEU A 126 -5.72 -0.43 -9.82
N ILE A 127 -6.12 0.38 -10.79
CA ILE A 127 -5.23 1.25 -11.56
C ILE A 127 -5.72 2.70 -11.42
N LEU A 128 -4.77 3.62 -11.25
CA LEU A 128 -5.03 5.06 -11.19
C LEU A 128 -4.80 5.67 -12.57
N SER A 129 -5.85 5.73 -13.39
CA SER A 129 -5.77 6.23 -14.78
C SER A 129 -5.30 7.69 -14.91
N GLU A 130 -5.44 8.47 -13.84
CA GLU A 130 -5.03 9.89 -13.79
C GLU A 130 -3.55 10.07 -13.42
N VAL A 131 -2.86 8.98 -13.05
CA VAL A 131 -1.45 9.00 -12.63
C VAL A 131 -0.58 8.44 -13.76
N SER A 132 0.40 9.23 -14.20
CA SER A 132 1.30 8.85 -15.29
C SER A 132 2.41 7.89 -14.88
N THR A 133 2.67 7.75 -13.58
CA THR A 133 3.66 6.80 -13.05
C THR A 133 3.32 5.39 -13.51
N PRO A 134 4.28 4.59 -13.99
CA PRO A 134 4.06 3.19 -14.32
C PRO A 134 3.46 2.41 -13.15
N GLN A 135 2.53 1.49 -13.43
CA GLN A 135 1.73 0.82 -12.41
C GLN A 135 1.54 -0.65 -12.75
N THR A 136 1.52 -1.50 -11.73
CA THR A 136 1.01 -2.86 -11.81
C THR A 136 -0.11 -3.03 -10.79
N ALA A 137 -1.28 -3.45 -11.28
CA ALA A 137 -2.35 -3.94 -10.41
C ALA A 137 -2.11 -5.43 -10.12
N LEU A 138 -1.92 -5.76 -8.86
CA LEU A 138 -1.78 -7.13 -8.40
C LEU A 138 -3.14 -7.61 -7.90
N PRO A 139 -3.67 -8.72 -8.42
CA PRO A 139 -4.77 -9.37 -7.76
C PRO A 139 -4.26 -10.08 -6.49
N HIS A 140 -4.77 -9.71 -5.32
CA HIS A 140 -4.35 -10.18 -3.98
C HIS A 140 -2.94 -9.72 -3.60
N GLY A 141 -2.65 -8.43 -3.73
CA GLY A 141 -1.36 -7.82 -3.38
C GLY A 141 -0.93 -8.14 -1.94
N ASP A 142 -1.86 -8.10 -0.98
CA ASP A 142 -1.65 -8.38 0.46
C ASP A 142 -1.03 -9.76 0.75
N ALA A 143 -1.13 -10.68 -0.21
CA ALA A 143 -0.67 -12.06 -0.12
C ALA A 143 0.62 -12.33 -0.92
N ARG A 144 1.18 -11.31 -1.60
CA ARG A 144 2.33 -11.45 -2.52
C ARG A 144 3.34 -10.30 -2.43
N ALA A 145 3.10 -9.28 -1.61
CA ALA A 145 3.95 -8.13 -1.35
C ALA A 145 4.11 -7.90 0.15
#